data_AF-A0A7C5GI95-F1
#
_entry.id   AF-A0A7C5GI95-F1
#
_cell.length_a   1.000
_cell.length_b   1.000
_cell.length_c   1.000
_cell.angle_alpha   90.00
_cell.angle_beta   90.00
_cell.angle_gamma   90.00
#
_symmetry.space_group_name_H-M   'P 1'
#
loop_
_entity.id
_entity.type
_entity.pdbx_description
1 polymer ?
#
loop_
_entity_poly.entity_id
_entity_poly.type
_entity_poly.pdbx_seq_one_letter_code
_entity_poly.pdbx_strand_id
1 'polypeptide(L)'
;MEKTIKPKSFWKRPEGFTGGLFLTAILLGGGWLFVKYLPQILLFAQNTLGLAIIILVLAAILYMALDPKMRALVSYMYMSTMRWITGLFIKIDPISILKNYVDDLKSNLEKMNRQIGKLRKQMHQLRELIYKNQKELEANLSLASEAKAANNSDEMILKTRKAGRLKESNAKLEELYRKMEILYRVLDK
;
A
#
# COMPACT_ATOMS: atom_id res chain seq x y z
N MET A 1 4.85 -3.88 17.29
CA MET A 1 3.88 -4.77 16.62
C MET A 1 4.56 -5.41 15.43
N GLU A 2 5.09 -6.60 15.64
CA GLU A 2 5.79 -7.39 14.64
C GLU A 2 4.75 -7.92 13.64
N LYS A 3 4.69 -7.32 12.44
CA LYS A 3 3.87 -7.87 11.36
C LYS A 3 4.58 -9.12 10.84
N THR A 4 4.22 -10.28 11.38
CA THR A 4 4.61 -11.58 10.82
C THR A 4 4.26 -11.60 9.34
N ILE A 5 5.26 -11.60 8.47
CA ILE A 5 5.08 -11.58 7.02
C ILE A 5 4.50 -12.95 6.63
N LYS A 6 3.17 -13.08 6.63
CA LYS A 6 2.50 -14.30 6.17
C LYS A 6 2.82 -14.48 4.67
N PRO A 7 3.36 -15.63 4.25
CA PRO A 7 3.68 -15.84 2.85
C PRO A 7 2.40 -15.74 2.01
N LYS A 8 2.44 -14.95 0.94
CA LYS A 8 1.31 -14.78 0.02
C LYS A 8 0.95 -16.15 -0.60
N SER A 9 -0.35 -16.47 -0.58
CA SER A 9 -0.93 -17.63 -1.28
C SER A 9 -0.51 -17.65 -2.76
N PHE A 10 -0.34 -18.84 -3.32
CA PHE A 10 0.12 -19.07 -4.69
C PHE A 10 -0.68 -18.26 -5.73
N TRP A 11 -2.00 -18.20 -5.58
CA TRP A 11 -2.91 -17.44 -6.46
C TRP A 11 -2.79 -15.92 -6.36
N LYS A 12 -2.13 -15.40 -5.32
CA LYS A 12 -1.83 -13.96 -5.15
C LYS A 12 -0.46 -13.58 -5.72
N ARG A 13 0.30 -14.57 -6.21
CA ARG A 13 1.56 -14.35 -6.92
C ARG A 13 1.25 -14.19 -8.40
N PRO A 14 2.06 -13.40 -9.13
CA PRO A 14 1.90 -13.28 -10.58
C PRO A 14 1.91 -14.66 -11.28
N GLU A 15 2.66 -15.62 -10.72
CA GLU A 15 2.77 -17.03 -11.16
C GLU A 15 1.41 -17.78 -11.15
N GLY A 16 0.57 -17.52 -10.14
CA GLY A 16 -0.73 -18.18 -10.00
C GLY A 16 -1.80 -17.60 -10.93
N PHE A 17 -1.71 -16.30 -11.24
CA PHE A 17 -2.62 -15.65 -12.19
C PHE A 17 -2.35 -16.11 -13.63
N THR A 18 -1.08 -16.13 -14.05
CA THR A 18 -0.68 -16.68 -15.35
C THR A 18 -0.98 -18.17 -15.46
N GLY A 19 -0.81 -18.92 -14.36
CA GLY A 19 -1.19 -20.32 -14.30
C GLY A 19 -2.70 -20.52 -14.51
N GLY A 20 -3.55 -19.78 -13.79
CA GLY A 20 -5.00 -19.84 -13.98
C GLY A 20 -5.43 -19.57 -15.43
N LEU A 21 -4.82 -18.57 -16.08
CA LEU A 21 -5.07 -18.26 -17.49
C LEU A 21 -4.66 -19.42 -18.41
N PHE A 22 -3.49 -20.01 -18.17
CA PHE A 22 -2.96 -21.12 -18.96
C PHE A 22 -3.77 -22.40 -18.78
N LEU A 23 -4.24 -22.72 -17.56
CA LEU A 23 -5.17 -23.84 -17.33
C LEU A 23 -6.48 -23.65 -18.08
N THR A 24 -7.01 -22.43 -18.06
CA THR A 24 -8.23 -22.11 -18.80
C THR A 24 -8.02 -22.26 -20.31
N ALA A 25 -6.87 -21.82 -20.83
CA ALA A 25 -6.50 -22.01 -22.23
C ALA A 25 -6.32 -23.49 -22.60
N ILE A 26 -5.70 -24.31 -21.73
CA ILE A 26 -5.58 -25.76 -21.93
C ILE A 26 -6.95 -26.44 -21.92
N LEU A 27 -7.83 -26.08 -21.01
CA LEU A 27 -9.17 -26.69 -20.93
C LEU A 27 -10.00 -26.34 -22.17
N LEU A 28 -9.99 -25.09 -22.60
CA LEU A 28 -10.73 -24.66 -23.79
C LEU A 28 -10.09 -25.20 -25.09
N GLY A 29 -8.77 -25.14 -25.21
CA GLY A 29 -8.04 -25.64 -26.38
C GLY A 29 -8.06 -27.17 -26.48
N GLY A 30 -7.89 -27.86 -25.36
CA GLY A 30 -8.00 -29.31 -25.25
C GLY A 30 -9.42 -29.82 -25.52
N GLY A 31 -10.43 -29.12 -24.98
CA GLY A 31 -11.83 -29.40 -25.29
C GLY A 31 -12.16 -29.22 -26.77
N TRP A 32 -11.65 -28.16 -27.40
CA TRP A 32 -11.82 -27.92 -28.83
C TRP A 32 -11.13 -28.97 -29.71
N LEU A 33 -9.89 -29.34 -29.38
CA LEU A 33 -9.16 -30.42 -30.06
C LEU A 33 -9.89 -31.76 -29.91
N PHE A 34 -10.41 -32.07 -28.71
CA PHE A 34 -11.17 -33.29 -28.47
C PHE A 34 -12.41 -33.38 -29.35
N VAL A 35 -13.20 -32.30 -29.46
CA VAL A 35 -14.38 -32.27 -30.34
C VAL A 35 -13.97 -32.39 -31.82
N LYS A 36 -12.89 -31.73 -32.23
CA LYS A 36 -12.38 -31.78 -33.61
C LYS A 36 -11.91 -33.18 -34.02
N TYR A 37 -11.27 -33.90 -33.11
CA TYR A 37 -10.74 -35.25 -33.37
C TYR A 37 -11.69 -36.38 -32.95
N LEU A 38 -12.87 -36.05 -32.43
CA LEU A 38 -13.89 -37.00 -32.02
C LEU A 38 -14.24 -38.04 -33.11
N PRO A 39 -14.38 -37.68 -34.41
CA PRO A 39 -14.67 -38.66 -35.46
C PRO A 39 -13.55 -39.69 -35.64
N GLN A 40 -12.29 -39.28 -35.50
CA GLN A 40 -11.13 -40.17 -35.64
C GLN A 40 -10.98 -41.08 -34.41
N ILE A 41 -11.30 -40.57 -33.21
CA ILE A 41 -11.35 -41.36 -31.98
C ILE A 41 -12.45 -42.43 -32.08
N LEU A 42 -13.61 -42.09 -32.64
CA LEU A 42 -14.70 -43.04 -32.85
C LEU A 42 -14.33 -44.14 -33.86
N LEU A 43 -13.66 -43.78 -34.96
CA LEU A 43 -13.13 -44.76 -35.91
C LEU A 43 -12.06 -45.66 -35.27
N PHE A 44 -11.21 -45.12 -34.41
CA PHE A 44 -10.22 -45.90 -33.66
C PHE A 44 -10.86 -46.83 -32.62
N ALA A 45 -11.96 -46.41 -32.01
CA ALA A 45 -12.74 -47.20 -31.06
C ALA A 45 -13.47 -48.39 -31.70
N GLN A 46 -13.62 -48.42 -33.03
CA GLN A 46 -14.19 -49.60 -33.72
C GLN A 46 -13.29 -50.83 -33.65
N ASN A 47 -11.98 -50.63 -33.45
CA ASN A 47 -11.04 -51.72 -33.23
C ASN A 47 -11.01 -52.12 -31.75
N THR A 48 -11.06 -53.42 -31.45
CA THR A 48 -11.05 -53.95 -30.07
C THR A 48 -9.84 -53.46 -29.26
N LEU A 49 -8.67 -53.35 -29.91
CA LEU A 49 -7.47 -52.79 -29.30
C LEU A 49 -7.58 -51.28 -29.05
N GLY A 50 -8.17 -50.53 -29.99
CA GLY A 50 -8.34 -49.09 -29.84
C GLY A 50 -9.32 -48.73 -28.73
N LEU A 51 -10.40 -49.50 -28.60
CA LEU A 51 -11.37 -49.39 -27.51
C LEU A 51 -10.71 -49.67 -26.15
N ALA A 52 -9.89 -50.72 -26.04
CA ALA A 52 -9.15 -51.02 -24.80
C ALA A 52 -8.20 -49.88 -24.39
N ILE A 53 -7.50 -49.27 -25.35
CA ILE A 53 -6.60 -48.13 -25.11
C ILE A 53 -7.40 -46.91 -24.63
N ILE A 54 -8.54 -46.59 -25.25
CA ILE A 54 -9.38 -45.45 -24.86
C ILE A 54 -9.89 -45.63 -23.42
N ILE A 55 -10.34 -46.84 -23.07
CA ILE A 55 -10.82 -47.15 -21.72
C ILE A 55 -9.70 -46.99 -20.69
N LEU A 56 -8.48 -47.45 -21.01
CA LEU A 56 -7.32 -47.32 -20.12
C LEU A 56 -6.99 -45.84 -19.88
N VAL A 57 -6.96 -45.02 -20.93
CA VAL A 57 -6.72 -43.58 -20.83
C VAL A 57 -7.79 -42.89 -19.99
N LEU A 58 -9.07 -43.21 -20.19
CA LEU A 58 -10.16 -42.68 -19.38
C LEU A 58 -10.04 -43.10 -17.90
N ALA A 59 -9.72 -44.36 -17.64
CA ALA A 59 -9.49 -44.86 -16.29
C ALA A 59 -8.32 -44.15 -15.60
N ALA A 60 -7.23 -43.87 -16.33
CA ALA A 60 -6.09 -43.12 -15.82
C ALA A 60 -6.44 -41.66 -15.48
N ILE A 61 -7.23 -40.99 -16.32
CA ILE A 61 -7.71 -39.61 -16.08
C ILE A 61 -8.61 -39.58 -14.83
N LEU A 62 -9.54 -40.53 -14.71
CA LEU A 62 -10.42 -40.64 -13.55
C LEU A 62 -9.61 -40.93 -12.28
N TYR A 63 -8.65 -41.84 -12.33
CA TYR A 63 -7.76 -42.15 -11.21
C TYR A 63 -7.00 -40.91 -10.72
N MET A 64 -6.46 -40.12 -11.65
CA MET A 64 -5.75 -38.88 -11.36
C MET A 64 -6.64 -37.82 -10.68
N ALA A 65 -7.93 -37.76 -11.03
CA ALA A 65 -8.88 -36.81 -10.47
C ALA A 65 -9.42 -37.24 -9.08
N LEU A 66 -9.64 -38.54 -8.89
CA LEU A 66 -10.24 -39.10 -7.67
C LEU A 66 -9.22 -39.33 -6.55
N ASP A 67 -7.99 -39.75 -6.85
CA ASP A 67 -6.98 -40.01 -5.82
C ASP A 67 -6.36 -38.68 -5.30
N PRO A 68 -6.53 -38.36 -3.99
CA PRO A 68 -5.99 -37.14 -3.41
C PRO A 68 -4.46 -37.03 -3.50
N LYS A 69 -3.72 -38.16 -3.51
CA LYS A 69 -2.26 -38.16 -3.63
C LYS A 69 -1.81 -37.82 -5.05
N MET A 70 -2.47 -38.40 -6.05
CA MET A 70 -2.19 -38.11 -7.46
C MET A 70 -2.55 -36.66 -7.81
N ARG A 71 -3.72 -36.19 -7.36
CA ARG A 71 -4.12 -34.78 -7.55
C ARG A 71 -3.10 -33.81 -6.95
N ALA A 72 -2.57 -34.12 -5.76
CA ALA A 72 -1.52 -33.32 -5.15
C ALA A 72 -0.24 -33.30 -6.00
N LEU A 73 0.24 -34.46 -6.45
CA LEU A 73 1.44 -34.55 -7.29
C LEU A 73 1.29 -33.78 -8.60
N VAL A 74 0.17 -33.93 -9.30
CA VAL A 74 -0.11 -33.20 -10.55
C VAL A 74 -0.18 -31.71 -10.29
N SER A 75 -0.79 -31.30 -9.17
CA SER A 75 -0.83 -29.89 -8.76
C SER A 75 0.57 -29.34 -8.45
N TYR A 76 1.43 -30.10 -7.77
CA TYR A 76 2.81 -29.69 -7.50
C TYR A 76 3.66 -29.61 -8.76
N MET A 77 3.52 -30.59 -9.66
CA MET A 77 4.20 -30.56 -10.97
C MET A 77 3.76 -29.33 -11.76
N TYR A 78 2.46 -29.07 -11.84
CA TYR A 78 1.90 -27.92 -12.50
C TYR A 78 2.44 -26.60 -11.91
N MET A 79 2.44 -26.46 -10.57
CA MET A 79 3.01 -25.28 -9.89
C MET A 79 4.50 -25.10 -10.17
N SER A 80 5.27 -26.20 -10.22
CA SER A 80 6.71 -26.16 -10.51
C SER A 80 7.00 -25.71 -11.94
N THR A 81 6.26 -26.24 -12.92
CA THR A 81 6.37 -25.84 -14.33
C THR A 81 5.96 -24.39 -14.53
N MET A 82 4.87 -23.94 -13.90
CA MET A 82 4.44 -22.54 -13.99
C MET A 82 5.48 -21.60 -13.42
N ARG A 83 6.08 -21.92 -12.26
CA ARG A 83 7.16 -21.14 -11.67
C ARG A 83 8.37 -21.02 -12.61
N TRP A 84 8.72 -22.10 -13.30
CA TRP A 84 9.80 -22.10 -14.29
C TRP A 84 9.46 -21.22 -15.51
N ILE A 85 8.26 -21.37 -16.08
CA ILE A 85 7.80 -20.58 -17.24
C ILE A 85 7.70 -19.10 -16.87
N THR A 86 7.07 -18.77 -15.74
CA THR A 86 6.94 -17.36 -15.30
C THR A 86 8.28 -16.74 -14.95
N GLY A 87 9.26 -17.53 -14.50
CA GLY A 87 10.62 -17.06 -14.27
C GLY A 87 11.33 -16.59 -15.56
N LEU A 88 10.87 -17.04 -16.74
CA LEU A 88 11.40 -16.58 -18.03
C LEU A 88 10.79 -15.24 -18.49
N PHE A 89 9.51 -14.98 -18.15
CA PHE A 89 8.78 -13.79 -18.63
C PHE A 89 8.71 -12.65 -17.61
N ILE A 90 8.84 -12.96 -16.32
CA ILE A 90 8.83 -12.00 -15.23
C ILE A 90 10.21 -12.08 -14.60
N LYS A 91 10.99 -10.99 -14.63
CA LYS A 91 12.27 -10.89 -13.91
C LYS A 91 12.04 -11.04 -12.41
N ILE A 92 12.04 -12.27 -11.91
CA ILE A 92 12.17 -12.60 -10.49
C ILE A 92 13.66 -12.56 -10.16
N ASP A 93 14.37 -11.47 -10.53
CA ASP A 93 15.74 -11.28 -10.07
C ASP A 93 15.63 -10.74 -8.64
N PRO A 94 15.93 -11.54 -7.60
CA PRO A 94 15.77 -11.12 -6.20
C PRO A 94 16.58 -9.85 -5.91
N ILE A 95 17.69 -9.64 -6.61
CA ILE A 95 18.54 -8.45 -6.54
C ILE A 95 17.80 -7.19 -7.05
N SER A 96 17.02 -7.30 -8.13
CA SER A 96 16.28 -6.16 -8.69
C SER A 96 15.17 -5.69 -7.74
N ILE A 97 14.47 -6.64 -7.08
CA ILE A 97 13.44 -6.32 -6.09
C ILE A 97 14.06 -5.62 -4.88
N LEU A 98 15.20 -6.12 -4.37
CA LEU A 98 15.92 -5.50 -3.26
C LEU A 98 16.46 -4.11 -3.65
N LYS A 99 16.98 -3.95 -4.86
CA LYS A 99 17.43 -2.65 -5.38
C LYS A 99 16.29 -1.65 -5.44
N ASN A 100 15.15 -2.01 -6.02
CA ASN A 100 13.98 -1.13 -6.06
C ASN A 100 13.50 -0.77 -4.65
N TYR A 101 13.52 -1.71 -3.71
CA TYR A 101 13.17 -1.42 -2.32
C TYR A 101 14.15 -0.45 -1.66
N VAL A 102 15.46 -0.60 -1.89
CA VAL A 102 16.49 0.34 -1.42
C VAL A 102 16.32 1.72 -2.06
N ASP A 103 16.03 1.77 -3.36
CA ASP A 103 15.78 3.01 -4.09
C ASP A 103 14.50 3.71 -3.58
N ASP A 104 13.44 2.95 -3.29
CA ASP A 104 12.20 3.45 -2.69
C ASP A 104 12.45 3.99 -1.27
N LEU A 105 13.23 3.27 -0.45
CA LEU A 105 13.62 3.73 0.88
C LEU A 105 14.43 5.02 0.80
N LYS A 106 15.39 5.11 -0.11
CA LYS A 106 16.18 6.32 -0.35
C LYS A 106 15.29 7.49 -0.77
N SER A 107 14.36 7.27 -1.71
CA SER A 107 13.39 8.29 -2.14
C SER A 107 12.49 8.75 -1.00
N ASN A 108 12.05 7.83 -0.14
CA ASN A 108 11.22 8.15 1.02
C ASN A 108 12.00 8.97 2.07
N LEU A 109 13.28 8.65 2.30
CA LEU A 109 14.16 9.43 3.16
C LEU A 109 14.34 10.85 2.62
N GLU A 110 14.55 11.02 1.31
CA GLU A 110 14.63 12.34 0.68
C GLU A 110 13.33 13.15 0.83
N LYS A 111 12.17 12.50 0.67
CA LYS A 111 10.86 13.15 0.88
C LYS A 111 10.68 13.56 2.34
N MET A 112 11.09 12.72 3.29
CA MET A 112 11.04 13.01 4.72
C MET A 112 11.91 14.21 5.06
N ASN A 113 13.15 14.27 4.58
CA ASN A 113 14.05 15.41 4.77
C ASN A 113 13.44 16.72 4.25
N ARG A 114 12.78 16.70 3.08
CA ARG A 114 12.06 17.87 2.56
C ARG A 114 10.89 18.28 3.47
N GLN A 115 10.17 17.32 4.05
CA GLN A 115 9.08 17.59 4.98
C GLN A 115 9.58 18.16 6.31
N ILE A 116 10.69 17.66 6.86
CA ILE A 116 11.36 18.22 8.05
C ILE A 116 11.73 19.69 7.81
N GLY A 117 12.32 20.00 6.65
CA GLY A 117 12.66 21.38 6.28
C GLY A 117 11.43 22.29 6.22
N LYS A 118 10.31 21.83 5.64
CA LYS A 118 9.04 22.57 5.61
C LYS A 118 8.46 22.77 7.01
N LEU A 119 8.47 21.73 7.84
CA LEU A 119 7.98 21.76 9.21
C LEU A 119 8.76 22.79 10.03
N ARG A 120 10.10 22.78 9.94
CA ARG A 120 10.98 23.75 10.61
C ARG A 120 10.65 25.19 10.20
N LYS A 121 10.42 25.44 8.90
CA LYS A 121 10.01 26.77 8.41
C LYS A 121 8.66 27.21 9.00
N GLN A 122 7.67 26.32 9.00
CA GLN A 122 6.35 26.61 9.57
C GLN A 122 6.43 26.88 11.08
N MET A 123 7.24 26.11 11.83
CA MET A 123 7.49 26.37 13.26
C MET A 123 8.09 27.75 13.49
N HIS A 124 9.04 28.17 12.66
CA HIS A 124 9.64 29.50 12.76
C HIS A 124 8.61 30.61 12.50
N GLN A 125 7.80 30.48 11.43
CA GLN A 125 6.71 31.42 11.14
C GLN A 125 5.68 31.48 12.27
N LEU A 126 5.32 30.34 12.86
CA LEU A 126 4.39 30.26 13.96
C LEU A 126 4.93 30.97 15.21
N ARG A 127 6.22 30.80 15.53
CA ARG A 127 6.89 31.50 16.63
C ARG A 127 6.93 33.02 16.42
N GLU A 128 7.22 33.45 15.21
CA GLU A 128 7.17 34.88 14.84
C GLU A 128 5.75 35.47 15.00
N LEU A 129 4.71 34.72 14.63
CA LEU A 129 3.32 35.14 14.82
C LEU A 129 2.97 35.27 16.30
N ILE A 130 3.35 34.29 17.14
CA ILE A 130 3.13 34.35 18.59
C ILE A 130 3.82 35.59 19.18
N TYR A 131 5.07 35.85 18.79
CA TYR A 131 5.82 37.01 19.25
C TYR A 131 5.17 38.34 18.84
N LYS A 132 4.73 38.47 17.58
CA LYS A 132 4.02 39.67 17.10
C LYS A 132 2.71 39.90 17.84
N ASN A 133 1.91 38.84 18.03
CA ASN A 133 0.67 38.91 18.78
C ASN A 133 0.90 39.29 20.25
N GLN A 134 1.98 38.81 20.86
CA GLN A 134 2.34 39.14 22.24
C GLN A 134 2.67 40.63 22.38
N LYS A 135 3.48 41.18 21.46
CA LYS A 135 3.79 42.61 21.40
C LYS A 135 2.53 43.46 21.18
N GLU A 136 1.63 43.02 20.30
CA GLU A 136 0.37 43.71 20.04
C GLU A 136 -0.58 43.65 21.25
N LEU A 137 -0.59 42.52 21.97
CA LEU A 137 -1.35 42.36 23.21
C LEU A 137 -0.86 43.36 24.27
N GLU A 138 0.45 43.45 24.49
CA GLU A 138 1.05 44.40 25.44
C GLU A 138 0.72 45.85 25.08
N ALA A 139 0.83 46.21 23.81
CA ALA A 139 0.46 47.53 23.32
C ALA A 139 -1.03 47.84 23.56
N ASN A 140 -1.93 46.90 23.28
CA ASN A 140 -3.37 47.08 23.54
C ASN A 140 -3.69 47.17 25.05
N LEU A 141 -2.95 46.46 25.90
CA LEU A 141 -3.12 46.58 27.35
C LEU A 141 -2.61 47.93 27.90
N SER A 142 -1.51 48.47 27.34
CA SER A 142 -1.03 49.83 27.67
C SER A 142 -2.09 50.87 27.30
N LEU A 143 -2.57 50.84 26.05
CA LEU A 143 -3.61 51.76 25.57
C LEU A 143 -4.92 51.63 26.36
N ALA A 144 -5.30 50.40 26.74
CA ALA A 144 -6.46 50.20 27.61
C ALA A 144 -6.28 50.86 28.99
N SER A 145 -5.06 50.80 29.55
CA SER A 145 -4.73 51.40 30.84
C SER A 145 -4.72 52.93 30.76
N GLU A 146 -4.21 53.50 29.68
CA GLU A 146 -4.25 54.93 29.39
C GLU A 146 -5.69 55.43 29.19
N ALA A 147 -6.50 54.72 28.40
CA ALA A 147 -7.92 55.04 28.19
C ALA A 147 -8.71 54.99 29.51
N LYS A 148 -8.39 54.02 30.38
CA LYS A 148 -8.96 53.93 31.73
C LYS A 148 -8.59 55.16 32.59
N ALA A 149 -7.34 55.61 32.53
CA ALA A 149 -6.90 56.81 33.26
C ALA A 149 -7.56 58.09 32.72
N ALA A 150 -7.85 58.14 31.42
CA ALA A 150 -8.56 59.24 30.76
C ALA A 150 -10.09 59.18 30.91
N ASN A 151 -10.64 58.26 31.72
CA ASN A 151 -12.08 57.99 31.85
C ASN A 151 -12.80 57.63 30.53
N ASN A 152 -12.06 57.22 29.49
CA ASN A 152 -12.61 56.78 28.21
C ASN A 152 -12.93 55.28 28.26
N SER A 153 -14.11 54.95 28.78
CA SER A 153 -14.55 53.57 29.03
C SER A 153 -14.75 52.75 27.75
N ASP A 154 -15.22 53.37 26.68
CA ASP A 154 -15.48 52.69 25.41
C ASP A 154 -14.19 52.20 24.75
N GLU A 155 -13.17 53.07 24.69
CA GLU A 155 -11.87 52.70 24.14
C GLU A 155 -11.19 51.62 24.99
N MET A 156 -11.23 51.74 26.32
CA MET A 156 -10.73 50.71 27.23
C MET A 156 -11.35 49.34 26.90
N ILE A 157 -12.67 49.24 26.81
CA ILE A 157 -13.37 47.97 26.55
C ILE A 157 -12.92 47.37 25.21
N LEU A 158 -12.82 48.18 24.16
CA LEU A 158 -12.40 47.72 22.83
C LEU A 158 -10.98 47.16 22.84
N LYS A 159 -10.04 47.88 23.47
CA LYS A 159 -8.63 47.46 23.56
C LYS A 159 -8.47 46.21 24.42
N THR A 160 -9.16 46.12 25.56
CA THR A 160 -9.18 44.92 26.41
C THR A 160 -9.75 43.71 25.68
N ARG A 161 -10.84 43.87 24.91
CA ARG A 161 -11.39 42.78 24.09
C ARG A 161 -10.41 42.32 23.03
N LYS A 162 -9.71 43.24 22.36
CA LYS A 162 -8.67 42.90 21.37
C LYS A 162 -7.52 42.13 22.03
N ALA A 163 -7.02 42.60 23.17
CA ALA A 163 -6.00 41.90 23.94
C ALA A 163 -6.44 40.49 24.37
N GLY A 164 -7.70 40.32 24.80
CA GLY A 164 -8.29 39.03 25.12
C GLY A 164 -8.29 38.05 23.94
N ARG A 165 -8.69 38.50 22.75
CA ARG A 165 -8.65 37.67 21.52
C ARG A 165 -7.22 37.28 21.14
N LEU A 166 -6.27 38.21 21.24
CA LEU A 166 -4.86 37.93 20.97
C LEU A 166 -4.29 36.89 21.95
N LYS A 167 -4.66 36.98 23.23
CA LYS A 167 -4.26 35.99 24.26
C LYS A 167 -4.78 34.60 23.94
N GLU A 168 -6.06 34.47 23.59
CA GLU A 168 -6.67 33.19 23.24
C GLU A 168 -6.05 32.60 21.96
N SER A 169 -5.78 33.45 20.96
CA SER A 169 -5.08 33.06 19.74
C SER A 169 -3.69 32.50 20.05
N ASN A 170 -2.89 33.21 20.86
CA ASN A 170 -1.56 32.76 21.25
C ASN A 170 -1.58 31.40 21.98
N ALA A 171 -2.53 31.17 22.89
CA ALA A 171 -2.66 29.88 23.56
C ALA A 171 -2.86 28.72 22.57
N LYS A 172 -3.68 28.91 21.52
CA LYS A 172 -3.89 27.91 20.46
C LYS A 172 -2.64 27.73 19.58
N LEU A 173 -1.96 28.82 19.23
CA LEU A 173 -0.73 28.77 18.43
C LEU A 173 0.42 28.07 19.18
N GLU A 174 0.54 28.28 20.49
CA GLU A 174 1.52 27.58 21.33
C GLU A 174 1.25 26.08 21.40
N GLU A 175 -0.02 25.66 21.53
CA GLU A 175 -0.37 24.24 21.49
C GLU A 175 0.01 23.59 20.15
N LEU A 176 -0.27 24.29 19.04
CA LEU A 176 0.14 23.84 17.72
C LEU A 176 1.66 23.74 17.61
N TYR A 177 2.40 24.73 18.11
CA TYR A 177 3.86 24.72 18.13
C TYR A 177 4.41 23.49 18.88
N ARG A 178 3.85 23.17 20.06
CA ARG A 178 4.22 21.98 20.84
C ARG A 178 3.99 20.68 20.05
N LYS A 179 2.87 20.56 19.35
CA LYS A 179 2.58 19.39 18.48
C LYS A 179 3.60 19.28 17.35
N MET A 180 3.96 20.40 16.72
CA MET A 180 4.97 20.42 15.66
C MET A 180 6.37 20.09 16.18
N GLU A 181 6.72 20.50 17.39
CA GLU A 181 7.99 20.16 18.02
C GLU A 181 8.13 18.65 18.28
N ILE A 182 7.06 18.01 18.77
CA ILE A 182 7.02 16.55 18.95
C ILE A 182 7.21 15.85 17.60
N LEU A 183 6.50 16.28 16.56
CA LEU A 183 6.64 15.72 15.21
C LEU A 183 8.06 15.90 14.67
N TYR A 184 8.64 17.09 14.84
CA TYR A 184 10.01 17.37 14.43
C TYR A 184 11.01 16.43 15.11
N ARG A 185 10.89 16.26 16.44
CA ARG A 185 11.77 15.37 17.23
C ARG A 185 11.64 13.90 16.86
N VAL A 186 10.47 13.47 16.39
CA VAL A 186 10.25 12.09 15.92
C VAL A 186 10.80 11.88 14.50
N LEU A 187 10.71 12.90 13.64
CA LEU A 187 11.20 12.82 12.26
C LEU A 187 12.72 13.03 12.12
N ASP A 188 13.35 13.69 13.08
CA ASP A 188 14.81 13.94 13.12
C ASP A 188 15.61 12.75 13.71
N LYS A 189 14.91 11.72 14.22
CA LYS A 189 15.51 10.47 14.73
C LYS A 189 15.50 9.37 13.69
#